data_AF-A0A1I3ZID2-F1
#
_entry.id   AF-A0A1I3ZID2-F1
#
_cell.length_a   1.000
_cell.length_b   1.000
_cell.length_c   1.000
_cell.angle_alpha   90.00
_cell.angle_beta   90.00
_cell.angle_gamma   90.00
#
_symmetry.space_group_name_H-M   'P 1'
#
loop_
_entity.id
_entity.type
_entity.pdbx_description
1 polymer ?
#
loop_
_entity_poly.entity_id
_entity_poly.type
_entity_poly.pdbx_seq_one_letter_code
_entity_poly.pdbx_strand_id
1 'polypeptide(L)'
;MSLWSAQQREWLQALGHPALALASTAPEAPPPPRAEAPAAPERARAELRAPTAERAPERPVERAPTAAARADDALLRAVLRAAGRRPDAAPDEAVLSLYDAATLRGYPAAKRALWPLLRSLRRGSRP
;
A
#
# COMPACT_ATOMS: atom_id res chain seq x y z
N MET A 1 -26.44 -1.92 -23.42
CA MET A 1 -25.18 -1.46 -24.03
C MET A 1 -24.06 -1.70 -23.03
N SER A 2 -23.28 -2.75 -23.24
CA SER A 2 -22.25 -3.16 -22.29
C SER A 2 -21.16 -2.09 -22.21
N LEU A 3 -20.80 -1.67 -21.00
CA LEU A 3 -19.84 -0.61 -20.71
C LEU A 3 -18.39 -0.91 -21.19
N TRP A 4 -18.16 -2.07 -21.82
CA TRP A 4 -16.81 -2.50 -22.21
C TRP A 4 -16.77 -3.37 -23.46
N SER A 5 -15.76 -3.14 -24.32
CA SER A 5 -15.46 -4.02 -25.46
C SER A 5 -15.01 -5.41 -24.99
N ALA A 6 -15.15 -6.40 -25.87
CA ALA A 6 -14.73 -7.78 -25.58
C ALA A 6 -13.21 -7.90 -25.38
N GLN A 7 -12.43 -7.24 -26.25
CA GLN A 7 -10.97 -7.30 -26.23
C GLN A 7 -10.36 -6.74 -24.94
N GLN A 8 -10.94 -5.67 -24.40
CA GLN A 8 -10.44 -5.09 -23.17
C GLN A 8 -10.74 -5.97 -21.94
N ARG A 9 -11.83 -6.75 -21.97
CA ARG A 9 -12.11 -7.75 -20.92
C ARG A 9 -11.10 -8.90 -20.96
N GLU A 10 -10.75 -9.38 -22.15
CA GLU A 10 -9.74 -10.43 -22.31
C GLU A 10 -8.37 -10.00 -21.80
N TRP A 11 -7.94 -8.77 -22.09
CA TRP A 11 -6.65 -8.27 -21.61
C TRP A 11 -6.59 -8.17 -20.08
N LEU A 12 -7.69 -7.83 -19.41
CA LEU A 12 -7.70 -7.80 -17.96
C LEU A 12 -7.72 -9.18 -17.31
N GLN A 13 -8.43 -10.14 -17.91
CA GLN A 13 -8.38 -11.53 -17.47
C GLN A 13 -6.97 -12.11 -17.63
N ALA A 14 -6.30 -11.83 -18.75
CA ALA A 14 -4.93 -12.27 -18.99
C ALA A 14 -3.93 -11.67 -17.98
N LEU A 15 -4.21 -10.47 -17.46
CA LEU A 15 -3.41 -9.83 -16.40
C LEU A 15 -3.80 -10.27 -14.98
N GLY A 16 -4.73 -11.21 -14.84
CA GLY A 16 -5.18 -11.76 -13.56
C GLY A 16 -6.17 -10.89 -12.80
N HIS A 17 -6.84 -9.95 -13.48
CA HIS A 17 -7.88 -9.11 -12.88
C HIS A 17 -9.26 -9.73 -13.16
N PRO A 18 -9.91 -10.37 -12.16
CA PRO A 18 -11.26 -10.88 -12.33
C PRO A 18 -12.23 -9.70 -12.53
N ALA A 19 -13.03 -9.74 -13.60
CA ALA A 19 -14.06 -8.74 -13.83
C ALA A 19 -15.18 -8.93 -12.80
N LEU A 20 -15.24 -8.05 -11.80
CA LEU A 20 -16.29 -8.05 -10.79
C LEU A 20 -17.53 -7.39 -11.37
N ALA A 21 -18.61 -8.16 -11.52
CA ALA A 21 -19.92 -7.61 -11.81
C ALA A 21 -20.46 -6.93 -10.54
N LEU A 22 -20.93 -5.68 -10.66
CA LEU A 22 -21.68 -5.04 -9.59
C LEU A 22 -22.99 -5.82 -9.41
N ALA A 23 -23.19 -6.38 -8.21
CA ALA A 23 -24.45 -7.01 -7.85
C ALA A 23 -25.55 -5.95 -7.91
N SER A 24 -26.34 -5.97 -8.98
CA SER A 24 -27.55 -5.17 -9.07
C SER A 24 -28.57 -5.75 -8.10
N THR A 25 -29.08 -4.90 -7.20
CA THR A 25 -30.04 -5.25 -6.15
C THR A 25 -31.34 -5.84 -6.72
N ALA A 26 -31.69 -7.07 -6.30
CA ALA A 26 -33.04 -7.61 -6.22
C ALA A 26 -33.04 -8.94 -5.40
N PRO A 27 -34.16 -9.32 -4.78
CA PRO A 27 -34.48 -9.12 -3.37
C PRO A 27 -34.09 -10.29 -2.44
N GLU A 28 -34.12 -9.98 -1.15
CA GLU A 28 -33.98 -10.88 0.00
C GLU A 28 -34.98 -12.04 0.01
N ALA A 29 -34.50 -13.26 0.30
CA ALA A 29 -35.32 -14.42 0.66
C ALA A 29 -34.96 -14.89 2.09
N PRO A 30 -35.94 -15.25 2.94
CA PRO A 30 -35.74 -15.48 4.38
C PRO A 30 -35.16 -16.88 4.74
N PRO A 31 -34.57 -17.06 5.95
CA PRO A 31 -33.87 -18.29 6.40
C PRO A 31 -34.81 -19.27 7.14
N PRO A 32 -34.47 -20.59 7.24
CA PRO A 32 -33.96 -21.17 8.52
C PRO A 32 -33.16 -22.51 8.36
N PRO A 33 -32.78 -23.26 9.43
CA PRO A 33 -32.24 -22.90 10.73
C PRO A 33 -30.82 -23.47 10.98
N ARG A 34 -30.16 -22.90 12.00
CA ARG A 34 -28.80 -23.14 12.50
C ARG A 34 -28.62 -24.51 13.17
N ALA A 35 -27.50 -25.18 12.88
CA ALA A 35 -26.87 -26.14 13.79
C ALA A 35 -25.33 -25.98 13.78
N GLU A 36 -24.82 -25.59 14.94
CA GLU A 36 -23.46 -25.75 15.48
C GLU A 36 -22.26 -25.07 14.79
N ALA A 37 -21.79 -24.02 15.45
CA ALA A 37 -20.39 -23.60 15.50
C ALA A 37 -19.76 -24.15 16.81
N PRO A 38 -18.46 -23.94 17.12
CA PRO A 38 -17.25 -24.02 16.30
C PRO A 38 -16.12 -24.82 17.02
N ALA A 39 -15.14 -25.36 16.29
CA ALA A 39 -13.85 -25.75 16.86
C ALA A 39 -12.71 -25.05 16.10
N ALA A 40 -12.39 -23.83 16.55
CA ALA A 40 -11.18 -23.12 16.17
C ALA A 40 -10.01 -23.64 17.03
N PRO A 41 -8.79 -23.75 16.48
CA PRO A 41 -7.60 -23.96 17.28
C PRO A 41 -7.25 -22.66 18.04
N GLU A 42 -7.47 -22.68 19.34
CA GLU A 42 -6.47 -22.37 20.39
C GLU A 42 -5.36 -21.37 20.03
N ARG A 43 -5.73 -20.18 19.55
CA ARG A 43 -4.85 -19.01 19.61
C ARG A 43 -5.04 -18.35 20.95
N ALA A 44 -4.23 -18.82 21.90
CA ALA A 44 -3.84 -18.18 23.15
C ALA A 44 -4.26 -16.70 23.22
N ARG A 45 -5.42 -16.48 23.83
CA ARG A 45 -5.77 -15.19 24.39
C ARG A 45 -4.74 -14.87 25.46
N ALA A 46 -4.18 -13.68 25.32
CA ALA A 46 -4.04 -12.76 26.43
C ALA A 46 -3.37 -13.32 27.69
N GLU A 47 -2.04 -13.27 27.73
CA GLU A 47 -1.33 -13.08 28.98
C GLU A 47 0.10 -12.61 28.69
N LEU A 48 0.27 -11.32 28.38
CA LEU A 48 1.38 -10.52 28.91
C LEU A 48 1.26 -9.04 28.46
N ARG A 49 0.58 -8.31 29.35
CA ARG A 49 0.70 -6.88 29.70
C ARG A 49 0.37 -5.80 28.66
N ALA A 50 -0.62 -5.02 29.07
CA ALA A 50 -0.96 -3.68 28.63
C ALA A 50 0.24 -2.71 28.58
N PRO A 51 0.19 -1.69 27.72
CA PRO A 51 1.10 -0.55 27.79
C PRO A 51 0.77 0.30 29.01
N THR A 52 1.70 0.39 29.97
CA THR A 52 1.65 1.43 30.99
C THR A 52 1.79 2.78 30.27
N ALA A 53 0.73 3.59 30.37
CA ALA A 53 0.78 4.99 30.06
C ALA A 53 1.68 5.69 31.08
N GLU A 54 2.85 6.15 30.65
CA GLU A 54 3.60 7.16 31.39
C GLU A 54 3.75 8.38 30.49
N ARG A 55 3.13 9.48 30.93
CA ARG A 55 3.05 10.74 30.22
C ARG A 55 4.14 11.69 30.74
N ALA A 56 4.81 12.31 29.76
CA ALA A 56 5.63 13.52 29.79
C ALA A 56 7.05 13.40 30.41
N PRO A 57 8.04 14.05 29.76
CA PRO A 57 8.26 15.47 30.04
C PRO A 57 7.81 16.37 28.88
N GLU A 58 7.19 17.50 29.24
CA GLU A 58 6.87 18.64 28.39
C GLU A 58 8.17 19.15 27.75
N ARG A 59 8.45 18.68 26.53
CA ARG A 59 9.46 19.27 25.66
C ARG A 59 8.80 20.35 24.81
N PRO A 60 9.52 21.41 24.43
CA PRO A 60 8.99 22.49 23.60
C PRO A 60 8.22 21.87 22.43
N VAL A 61 6.99 22.34 22.17
CA VAL A 61 6.16 21.90 21.05
C VAL A 61 6.78 22.45 19.77
N GLU A 62 7.95 21.94 19.43
CA GLU A 62 8.44 21.93 18.07
C GLU A 62 7.43 21.05 17.34
N ARG A 63 6.67 21.69 16.45
CA ARG A 63 5.50 21.15 15.76
C ARG A 63 5.90 19.82 15.12
N ALA A 64 5.61 18.71 15.82
CA ALA A 64 6.09 17.40 15.40
C ALA A 64 5.55 17.14 13.99
N PRO A 65 6.37 16.59 13.06
CA PRO A 65 5.94 16.39 11.69
C PRO A 65 4.63 15.60 11.68
N THR A 66 3.73 15.92 10.75
CA THR A 66 2.47 15.20 10.66
C THR A 66 2.74 13.73 10.30
N ALA A 67 1.84 12.82 10.68
CA ALA A 67 1.97 11.41 10.30
C ALA A 67 2.11 11.23 8.77
N ALA A 68 1.46 12.11 7.99
CA ALA A 68 1.58 12.16 6.53
C ALA A 68 3.00 12.51 6.07
N ALA A 69 3.61 13.57 6.62
CA ALA A 69 4.97 13.97 6.30
C ALA A 69 5.99 12.86 6.62
N ARG A 70 5.88 12.24 7.80
CA ARG A 70 6.75 11.10 8.17
C ARG A 70 6.61 9.91 7.21
N ALA A 71 5.38 9.66 6.74
CA ALA A 71 5.13 8.58 5.80
C ALA A 71 5.62 8.93 4.39
N ASP A 72 5.64 10.21 4.01
CA ASP A 72 6.24 10.69 2.75
C ASP A 72 7.75 10.51 2.77
N ASP A 73 8.40 10.81 3.90
CA ASP A 73 9.83 10.56 4.11
C ASP A 73 10.17 9.06 4.08
N ALA A 74 9.29 8.22 4.64
CA ALA A 74 9.45 6.78 4.57
C ALA A 74 9.32 6.25 3.14
N LEU A 75 8.40 6.80 2.35
CA LEU A 75 8.20 6.44 0.95
C LEU A 75 9.39 6.89 0.09
N LEU A 76 9.85 8.13 0.25
CA LEU A 76 11.01 8.66 -0.47
C LEU A 76 12.26 7.81 -0.20
N ARG A 77 12.52 7.46 1.06
CA ARG A 77 13.63 6.56 1.43
C ARG A 77 13.51 5.18 0.77
N ALA A 78 12.30 4.63 0.67
CA ALA A 78 12.07 3.35 -0.01
C ALA A 78 12.33 3.44 -1.53
N VAL A 79 11.93 4.55 -2.17
CA VAL A 79 12.18 4.80 -3.60
C VAL A 79 13.67 4.95 -3.89
N LEU A 80 14.39 5.75 -3.09
CA LEU A 80 15.85 5.90 -3.20
C LEU A 80 16.58 4.58 -3.01
N ARG A 81 16.18 3.78 -2.00
CA ARG A 81 16.71 2.42 -1.82
C ARG A 81 16.43 1.53 -3.03
N ALA A 82 15.23 1.58 -3.60
CA ALA A 82 14.87 0.78 -4.77
C ALA A 82 15.69 1.17 -6.02
N ALA A 83 16.05 2.44 -6.16
CA ALA A 83 17.00 2.95 -7.15
C ALA A 83 18.46 2.51 -6.89
N GLY A 84 18.75 1.91 -5.72
CA GLY A 84 20.11 1.52 -5.33
C GLY A 84 20.92 2.65 -4.67
N ARG A 85 20.29 3.77 -4.32
CA ARG A 85 20.95 4.89 -3.62
C ARG A 85 21.10 4.61 -2.14
N ARG A 86 22.24 5.05 -1.60
CA ARG A 86 22.59 4.95 -0.18
C ARG A 86 21.78 5.98 0.62
N PRO A 87 21.27 5.64 1.81
CA PRO A 87 20.48 6.56 2.63
C PRO A 87 21.29 7.73 3.19
N ASP A 88 22.61 7.58 3.26
CA ASP A 88 23.62 8.56 3.67
C ASP A 88 24.16 9.41 2.50
N ALA A 89 23.84 9.03 1.25
CA ALA A 89 24.17 9.84 0.09
C ALA A 89 23.10 10.89 -0.17
N ALA A 90 23.50 12.02 -0.76
CA ALA A 90 22.57 13.04 -1.22
C ALA A 90 21.51 12.40 -2.14
N PRO A 91 20.23 12.78 -1.99
CA PRO A 91 19.16 12.21 -2.80
C PRO A 91 19.42 12.51 -4.27
N ASP A 92 19.31 11.48 -5.10
CA ASP A 92 19.55 11.58 -6.53
C ASP A 92 18.49 12.47 -7.19
N GLU A 93 18.92 13.56 -7.81
CA GLU A 93 18.06 14.55 -8.44
C GLU A 93 17.19 13.95 -9.55
N ALA A 94 17.69 12.93 -10.27
CA ALA A 94 16.92 12.21 -11.27
C ALA A 94 15.75 11.42 -10.65
N VAL A 95 15.93 10.90 -9.43
CA VAL A 95 14.87 10.19 -8.69
C VAL A 95 13.88 11.19 -8.11
N LEU A 96 14.35 12.34 -7.61
CA LEU A 96 13.51 13.40 -7.07
C LEU A 96 12.60 14.02 -8.15
N SER A 97 13.11 14.25 -9.35
CA SER A 97 12.30 14.77 -10.47
C SER A 97 11.14 13.84 -10.85
N LEU A 98 11.29 12.53 -10.63
CA LEU A 98 10.28 11.52 -10.93
C LEU A 98 9.33 11.25 -9.74
N TYR A 99 9.64 11.78 -8.56
CA TYR A 99 8.93 11.47 -7.33
C TYR A 99 7.73 12.39 -7.11
N ASP A 100 6.53 11.81 -7.14
CA ASP A 100 5.29 12.46 -6.70
C ASP A 100 4.61 11.59 -5.64
N ALA A 101 4.69 12.00 -4.37
CA ALA A 101 4.16 11.25 -3.23
C ALA A 101 2.64 11.06 -3.29
N ALA A 102 1.90 12.06 -3.77
CA ALA A 102 0.44 12.02 -3.81
C ALA A 102 -0.04 11.01 -4.84
N THR A 103 0.53 11.08 -6.05
CA THR A 103 0.23 10.14 -7.14
C THR A 103 0.65 8.71 -6.77
N LEU A 104 1.84 8.55 -6.17
CA LEU A 104 2.32 7.23 -5.77
C LEU A 104 1.47 6.61 -4.66
N ARG A 105 0.83 7.38 -3.78
CA ARG A 105 -0.11 6.83 -2.80
C ARG A 105 -1.46 6.46 -3.39
N GLY A 106 -2.00 7.31 -4.25
CA GLY A 106 -3.34 7.16 -4.81
C GLY A 106 -3.45 6.10 -5.92
N TYR A 107 -2.37 5.87 -6.67
CA TYR A 107 -2.43 5.09 -7.91
C TYR A 107 -1.44 3.92 -7.94
N PRO A 108 -1.91 2.66 -7.86
CA PRO A 108 -1.02 1.49 -7.97
C PRO A 108 -0.37 1.37 -9.35
N ALA A 109 -1.03 1.85 -10.41
CA ALA A 109 -0.47 1.91 -11.76
C ALA A 109 0.79 2.80 -11.83
N ALA A 110 0.80 3.94 -11.12
CA ALA A 110 1.95 4.84 -11.07
C ALA A 110 3.17 4.17 -10.43
N LYS A 111 2.97 3.39 -9.35
CA LYS A 111 4.04 2.57 -8.75
C LYS A 111 4.60 1.55 -9.74
N ARG A 112 3.73 0.87 -10.50
CA ARG A 112 4.15 -0.14 -11.51
C ARG A 112 4.90 0.51 -12.67
N ALA A 113 4.49 1.70 -13.12
CA ALA A 113 5.18 2.47 -14.15
C ALA A 113 6.56 2.98 -13.71
N LEU A 114 6.70 3.30 -12.42
CA LEU A 114 7.97 3.74 -11.82
C LEU A 114 9.00 2.60 -11.70
N TRP A 115 8.55 1.36 -11.49
CA TRP A 115 9.43 0.23 -11.16
C TRP A 115 10.49 -0.14 -12.23
N PRO A 116 10.22 -0.11 -13.55
CA PRO A 116 11.22 -0.29 -14.59
C PRO A 116 12.33 0.79 -14.58
N LEU A 117 11.95 2.05 -14.34
CA LEU A 117 12.87 3.20 -14.28
C LEU A 117 13.81 3.09 -13.07
N LEU A 118 13.29 2.73 -11.90
CA LEU A 118 14.14 2.50 -10.72
C LEU A 118 15.11 1.32 -10.94
N ARG A 119 14.69 0.29 -11.68
CA ARG A 119 15.57 -0.85 -12.01
C ARG A 119 16.66 -0.48 -13.01
N SER A 120 16.41 0.40 -13.99
CA SER A 120 17.46 0.86 -14.90
C SER A 120 18.50 1.69 -14.16
N LEU A 121 18.06 2.63 -13.31
CA LEU A 121 18.94 3.42 -12.45
C LEU A 121 19.81 2.53 -11.54
N ARG A 122 19.22 1.49 -10.94
CA ARG A 122 19.97 0.55 -10.11
C ARG A 122 21.05 -0.22 -10.88
N ARG A 123 20.82 -0.55 -12.16
CA ARG A 123 21.81 -1.23 -12.99
C ARG A 123 23.03 -0.36 -13.27
N GLY A 124 22.83 0.94 -13.50
CA GLY A 124 23.92 1.90 -13.71
C GLY A 124 24.65 2.31 -12.43
N SER A 125 24.06 2.07 -11.25
CA SER A 125 24.66 2.41 -9.96
C SER A 125 25.52 1.30 -9.35
N ARG A 126 25.47 0.08 -9.90
CA ARG A 126 26.21 -1.07 -9.36
C ARG A 126 27.64 -0.97 -9.92
N PRO A 127 28.66 -0.75 -9.07
CA PRO A 127 30.06 -0.73 -9.52
C PRO A 127 30.49 -2.10 -10.03
#